data_AF-A0A4U1Z7T8-F1
#
_entry.id   AF-A0A4U1Z7T8-F1
#
_cell.length_a   1.000
_cell.length_b   1.000
_cell.length_c   1.000
_cell.angle_alpha   90.00
_cell.angle_beta   90.00
_cell.angle_gamma   90.00
#
_symmetry.space_group_name_H-M   'P 1'
#
loop_
_entity.id
_entity.type
_entity.pdbx_description
1 polymer ?
#
loop_
_entity_poly.entity_id
_entity_poly.type
_entity_poly.pdbx_seq_one_letter_code
_entity_poly.pdbx_strand_id
1 'polypeptide(L)'
;MNPYKLYLVTDDQQDLATLKFVVERAVSGGVTMVQVREKHGDVRAFIERAKAVKSVLAGTGVPLIINDRVDVALAVDADGLHLGQLDMPAVLARQLIGPNKILGLSIETDKQLQEADSLPIDYIGLSALFATPTKTNLKKHWGYEGIQMALDSTKLPIVGIGGINESNIPLLTETGIHGLALVSAICHAEDPKAATEYLLSLMK
;
A
#
# COMPACT_ATOMS: atom_id res chain seq x y z
N MET A 1 16.25 -7.13 -0.76
CA MET A 1 15.45 -6.64 0.39
C MET A 1 13.99 -6.72 -0.02
N ASN A 2 13.08 -7.18 0.85
CA ASN A 2 11.65 -7.27 0.53
C ASN A 2 11.03 -5.86 0.47
N PRO A 3 10.58 -5.36 -0.69
CA PRO A 3 10.04 -4.01 -0.79
C PRO A 3 8.68 -3.87 -0.08
N TYR A 4 8.00 -4.97 0.22
CA TYR A 4 6.65 -4.98 0.79
C TYR A 4 6.61 -4.87 2.32
N LYS A 5 7.74 -5.05 3.02
CA LYS A 5 7.78 -5.27 4.48
C LYS A 5 6.97 -4.23 5.27
N LEU A 6 7.23 -2.95 5.05
CA LEU A 6 6.52 -1.85 5.69
C LEU A 6 6.08 -0.82 4.64
N TYR A 7 4.78 -0.80 4.38
CA TYR A 7 4.21 -0.05 3.27
C TYR A 7 3.40 1.15 3.78
N LEU A 8 3.87 2.37 3.51
CA LEU A 8 3.11 3.58 3.82
C LEU A 8 2.06 3.86 2.74
N VAL A 9 0.80 4.05 3.13
CA VAL A 9 -0.23 4.64 2.27
C VAL A 9 -0.56 6.03 2.82
N THR A 10 -0.43 7.07 1.97
CA THR A 10 -0.56 8.46 2.42
C THR A 10 -2.01 8.84 2.70
N ASP A 11 -2.21 9.77 3.63
CA ASP A 11 -3.50 10.42 3.86
C ASP A 11 -3.72 11.59 2.89
N ASP A 12 -4.88 11.63 2.24
CA ASP A 12 -5.25 12.65 1.26
C ASP A 12 -5.72 13.97 1.89
N GLN A 13 -5.95 13.99 3.20
CA GLN A 13 -6.29 15.21 3.94
C GLN A 13 -5.06 16.06 4.30
N GLN A 14 -3.86 15.52 4.20
CA GLN A 14 -2.63 16.26 4.49
C GLN A 14 -2.31 17.26 3.39
N ASP A 15 -1.89 18.47 3.76
CA ASP A 15 -1.35 19.41 2.78
C ASP A 15 0.00 18.93 2.21
N LEU A 16 0.50 19.61 1.18
CA LEU A 16 1.70 19.18 0.47
C LEU A 16 2.96 19.24 1.35
N ALA A 17 3.05 20.20 2.27
CA ALA A 17 4.19 20.34 3.16
C ALA A 17 4.24 19.19 4.19
N THR A 18 3.09 18.90 4.80
CA THR A 18 2.91 17.80 5.76
C THR A 18 3.15 16.46 5.07
N LEU A 19 2.59 16.24 3.88
CA LEU A 19 2.81 15.02 3.09
C LEU A 19 4.31 14.76 2.88
N LYS A 20 5.04 15.77 2.40
CA LYS A 20 6.49 15.64 2.16
C LYS A 20 7.24 15.31 3.44
N PHE A 21 6.94 16.04 4.52
CA PHE A 21 7.56 15.82 5.82
C PHE A 21 7.31 14.39 6.32
N VAL A 22 6.06 13.93 6.29
CA VAL A 22 5.69 12.57 6.73
C VAL A 22 6.42 11.52 5.92
N VAL A 23 6.43 11.63 4.59
CA VAL A 23 7.11 10.66 3.71
C VAL A 23 8.62 10.64 3.99
N GLU A 24 9.27 11.80 4.07
CA GLU A 24 10.71 11.89 4.33
C GLU A 24 11.10 11.25 5.66
N ARG A 25 10.32 11.54 6.71
CA ARG A 25 10.51 10.99 8.05
C ARG A 25 10.24 9.49 8.10
N ALA A 26 9.18 9.01 7.45
CA ALA A 26 8.85 7.59 7.37
C ALA A 26 9.95 6.81 6.62
N VAL A 27 10.46 7.33 5.50
CA VAL A 27 11.58 6.71 4.76
C VAL A 27 12.83 6.63 5.63
N SER A 28 13.14 7.70 6.36
CA SER A 28 14.25 7.72 7.31
C SER A 28 14.07 6.74 8.48
N GLY A 29 12.84 6.32 8.77
CA GLY A 29 12.51 5.33 9.80
C GLY A 29 12.41 3.89 9.28
N GLY A 30 12.50 3.69 7.96
CA GLY A 30 12.59 2.37 7.35
C GLY A 30 11.33 1.86 6.63
N VAL A 31 10.41 2.73 6.19
CA VAL A 31 9.38 2.28 5.22
C VAL A 31 10.04 1.80 3.94
N THR A 32 9.52 0.71 3.37
CA THR A 32 10.11 0.04 2.20
C THR A 32 9.33 0.28 0.91
N MET A 33 8.13 0.87 1.00
CA MET A 33 7.29 1.26 -0.13
C MET A 33 6.36 2.41 0.27
N VAL A 34 6.03 3.31 -0.67
CA VAL A 34 5.11 4.44 -0.43
C VAL A 34 4.03 4.48 -1.52
N GLN A 35 2.76 4.56 -1.11
CA GLN A 35 1.61 4.74 -1.99
C GLN A 35 1.03 6.14 -1.81
N VAL A 36 0.94 6.90 -2.89
CA VAL A 36 0.16 8.16 -2.86
C VAL A 36 -1.28 7.84 -3.20
N ARG A 37 -2.16 8.14 -2.24
CA ARG A 37 -3.61 8.03 -2.35
C ARG A 37 -4.23 9.42 -2.32
N GLU A 38 -5.17 9.65 -3.23
CA GLU A 38 -5.93 10.90 -3.36
C GLU A 38 -7.35 10.57 -3.80
N LYS A 39 -8.35 10.78 -2.92
CA LYS A 39 -9.77 10.56 -3.24
C LYS A 39 -10.58 11.86 -3.36
N HIS A 40 -10.06 12.97 -2.85
CA HIS A 40 -10.85 14.20 -2.71
C HIS A 40 -10.37 15.32 -3.64
N GLY A 41 -9.08 15.36 -3.93
CA GLY A 41 -8.47 16.26 -4.90
C GLY A 41 -8.78 15.90 -6.35
N ASP A 42 -8.64 16.89 -7.23
CA ASP A 42 -8.70 16.66 -8.67
C ASP A 42 -7.42 15.98 -9.19
N VAL A 43 -7.42 15.63 -10.48
CA VAL A 43 -6.25 15.00 -11.12
C VAL A 43 -4.98 15.86 -11.05
N ARG A 44 -5.10 17.20 -11.07
CA ARG A 44 -3.95 18.09 -11.02
C ARG A 44 -3.32 18.05 -9.63
N ALA A 45 -4.13 18.14 -8.58
CA ALA A 45 -3.70 18.00 -7.20
C ALA A 45 -3.03 16.64 -6.97
N PHE A 46 -3.60 15.56 -7.54
CA PHE A 46 -2.98 14.23 -7.43
C PHE A 46 -1.59 14.19 -8.11
N ILE A 47 -1.47 14.73 -9.33
CA ILE A 47 -0.16 14.80 -10.02
C ILE A 47 0.86 15.62 -9.21
N GLU A 48 0.44 16.74 -8.62
CA GLU A 48 1.32 17.58 -7.79
C GLU A 48 1.81 16.84 -6.54
N ARG A 49 0.91 16.17 -5.83
CA ARG A 49 1.24 15.33 -4.66
C ARG A 49 2.18 14.18 -5.03
N ALA A 50 1.87 13.47 -6.11
CA ALA A 50 2.69 12.37 -6.61
C ALA A 50 4.10 12.83 -7.01
N LYS A 51 4.23 13.97 -7.69
CA LYS A 51 5.55 14.56 -8.03
C LYS A 51 6.33 14.98 -6.78
N ALA A 52 5.65 15.58 -5.79
CA ALA A 52 6.29 15.96 -4.54
C ALA A 52 6.85 14.74 -3.79
N VAL A 53 6.08 13.66 -3.69
CA VAL A 53 6.54 12.41 -3.09
C VAL A 53 7.64 11.77 -3.91
N LYS A 54 7.53 11.70 -5.24
CA LYS A 54 8.60 11.20 -6.12
C LYS A 54 9.93 11.93 -5.89
N SER A 55 9.88 13.25 -5.72
CA SER A 55 11.06 14.05 -5.40
C SER A 55 11.68 13.73 -4.05
N VAL A 56 10.87 13.41 -3.03
CA VAL A 56 11.36 13.00 -1.69
C VAL A 56 11.99 11.60 -1.75
N LEU A 57 11.46 10.72 -2.59
CA LEU A 57 11.95 9.34 -2.74
C LEU A 57 13.17 9.20 -3.67
N ALA A 58 13.56 10.27 -4.38
CA ALA A 58 14.66 10.23 -5.32
C ALA A 58 15.97 9.79 -4.62
N GLY A 59 16.58 8.70 -5.09
CA GLY A 59 17.84 8.17 -4.56
C GLY A 59 17.70 7.33 -3.29
N THR A 60 16.50 7.15 -2.73
CA THR A 60 16.30 6.32 -1.52
C THR A 60 16.15 4.83 -1.84
N GLY A 61 15.78 4.51 -3.08
CA GLY A 61 15.46 3.14 -3.51
C GLY A 61 14.07 2.66 -3.07
N VAL A 62 13.29 3.50 -2.38
CA VAL A 62 11.91 3.19 -1.98
C VAL A 62 10.96 3.51 -3.15
N PRO A 63 10.21 2.52 -3.69
CA PRO A 63 9.35 2.72 -4.85
C PRO A 63 8.11 3.55 -4.51
N LEU A 64 7.70 4.38 -5.47
CA LEU A 64 6.46 5.13 -5.49
C LEU A 64 5.36 4.35 -6.21
N ILE A 65 4.26 4.09 -5.50
CA ILE A 65 3.03 3.51 -6.05
C ILE A 65 1.93 4.56 -6.11
N ILE A 66 1.19 4.63 -7.22
CA ILE A 66 0.01 5.48 -7.34
C ILE A 66 -1.25 4.65 -7.13
N ASN A 67 -2.18 5.16 -6.33
CA ASN A 67 -3.46 4.50 -6.09
C ASN A 67 -4.47 4.79 -7.21
N ASP A 68 -5.11 3.75 -7.74
CA ASP A 68 -6.23 3.69 -8.73
C ASP A 68 -5.97 4.30 -10.12
N ARG A 69 -5.29 5.44 -10.18
CA ARG A 69 -5.19 6.30 -11.35
C ARG A 69 -4.00 5.95 -12.24
N VAL A 70 -4.25 5.09 -13.22
CA VAL A 70 -3.25 4.67 -14.23
C VAL A 70 -2.66 5.85 -15.00
N ASP A 71 -3.50 6.81 -15.36
CA ASP A 71 -3.08 8.03 -16.05
C ASP A 71 -2.13 8.90 -15.21
N VAL A 72 -2.40 9.03 -13.91
CA VAL A 72 -1.49 9.73 -12.97
C VAL A 72 -0.17 8.98 -12.82
N ALA A 73 -0.22 7.64 -12.68
CA ALA A 73 0.98 6.80 -12.61
C ALA A 73 1.89 6.99 -13.82
N LEU A 74 1.31 7.05 -15.03
CA LEU A 74 2.05 7.32 -16.27
C LEU A 74 2.57 8.77 -16.32
N ALA A 75 1.73 9.75 -15.98
CA ALA A 75 2.08 11.17 -16.05
C ALA A 75 3.25 11.58 -15.15
N VAL A 76 3.44 10.88 -14.03
CA VAL A 76 4.56 11.11 -13.10
C VAL A 76 5.67 10.07 -13.23
N ASP A 77 5.50 9.11 -14.15
CA ASP A 77 6.39 7.96 -14.32
C ASP A 77 6.65 7.23 -13.00
N ALA A 78 5.59 6.89 -12.27
CA ALA A 78 5.69 6.17 -11.00
C ALA A 78 6.30 4.78 -11.16
N ASP A 79 6.86 4.22 -10.08
CA ASP A 79 7.44 2.88 -10.09
C ASP A 79 6.36 1.79 -10.18
N GLY A 80 5.13 2.12 -9.75
CA GLY A 80 4.00 1.22 -9.87
C GLY A 80 2.63 1.85 -9.60
N LEU A 81 1.64 0.98 -9.58
CA LEU A 81 0.22 1.26 -9.46
C LEU A 81 -0.42 0.24 -8.51
N HIS A 82 -1.35 0.67 -7.68
CA HIS A 82 -2.22 -0.21 -6.90
C HIS A 82 -3.67 0.05 -7.29
N LEU A 83 -4.43 -1.01 -7.56
CA LEU A 83 -5.81 -0.93 -8.01
C LEU A 83 -6.76 -1.57 -7.01
N GLY A 84 -7.93 -0.97 -6.85
CA GLY A 84 -9.11 -1.60 -6.32
C GLY A 84 -9.88 -2.40 -7.38
N GLN A 85 -10.89 -3.14 -6.92
CA GLN A 85 -11.69 -4.04 -7.75
C GLN A 85 -12.68 -3.32 -8.68
N LEU A 86 -12.95 -2.03 -8.44
CA LEU A 86 -13.83 -1.20 -9.26
C LEU A 86 -13.06 -0.23 -10.17
N ASP A 87 -11.73 -0.28 -10.15
CA ASP A 87 -10.88 0.57 -10.97
C ASP A 87 -10.63 -0.08 -12.34
N MET A 88 -9.67 0.45 -13.11
CA MET A 88 -9.28 -0.13 -14.38
C MET A 88 -8.92 -1.62 -14.21
N PRO A 89 -9.41 -2.53 -15.09
CA PRO A 89 -9.02 -3.94 -15.02
C PRO A 89 -7.50 -4.13 -15.06
N ALA A 90 -6.96 -4.98 -14.19
CA ALA A 90 -5.51 -5.19 -14.05
C ALA A 90 -4.82 -5.59 -15.36
N VAL A 91 -5.50 -6.36 -16.22
CA VAL A 91 -4.99 -6.73 -17.55
C VAL A 91 -4.77 -5.50 -18.44
N LEU A 92 -5.72 -4.57 -18.47
CA LEU A 92 -5.60 -3.34 -19.24
C LEU A 92 -4.55 -2.40 -18.63
N ALA A 93 -4.54 -2.28 -17.29
CA ALA A 93 -3.53 -1.50 -16.60
C ALA A 93 -2.11 -1.99 -16.92
N ARG A 94 -1.87 -3.32 -16.89
CA ARG A 94 -0.58 -3.93 -17.28
C ARG A 94 -0.17 -3.56 -18.71
N GLN A 95 -1.09 -3.59 -19.66
CA GLN A 95 -0.81 -3.23 -21.05
C GLN A 95 -0.34 -1.77 -21.18
N LEU A 96 -0.86 -0.87 -20.34
CA LEU A 96 -0.51 0.56 -20.36
C LEU A 96 0.80 0.87 -19.61
N ILE A 97 1.00 0.29 -18.43
CA ILE A 97 2.17 0.59 -17.58
C ILE A 97 3.42 -0.22 -17.98
N GLY A 98 3.25 -1.23 -18.84
CA GLY A 98 4.31 -2.12 -19.29
C GLY A 98 4.66 -3.24 -18.30
N PRO A 99 5.58 -4.13 -18.68
CA PRO A 99 5.90 -5.33 -17.89
C PRO A 99 6.74 -5.06 -16.64
N ASN A 100 7.40 -3.89 -16.55
CA ASN A 100 8.43 -3.64 -15.53
C ASN A 100 7.94 -2.86 -14.31
N LYS A 101 6.83 -2.13 -14.42
CA LYS A 101 6.27 -1.36 -13.30
C LYS A 101 5.51 -2.28 -12.36
N ILE A 102 5.56 -2.00 -11.06
CA ILE A 102 4.86 -2.80 -10.03
C ILE A 102 3.35 -2.61 -10.18
N LEU A 103 2.58 -3.69 -10.13
CA LEU A 103 1.11 -3.67 -10.16
C LEU A 103 0.53 -4.44 -8.98
N GLY A 104 -0.10 -3.73 -8.07
CA GLY A 104 -0.85 -4.30 -6.95
C GLY A 104 -2.35 -4.34 -7.21
N LEU A 105 -3.03 -5.31 -6.61
CA LEU A 105 -4.49 -5.41 -6.63
C LEU A 105 -5.05 -5.69 -5.23
N SER A 106 -6.06 -4.93 -4.82
CA SER A 106 -6.80 -5.20 -3.59
C SER A 106 -7.65 -6.46 -3.72
N ILE A 107 -7.61 -7.34 -2.73
CA ILE A 107 -8.40 -8.57 -2.64
C ILE A 107 -9.35 -8.48 -1.43
N GLU A 108 -10.64 -8.61 -1.69
CA GLU A 108 -11.73 -8.39 -0.71
C GLU A 108 -12.63 -9.62 -0.52
N THR A 109 -12.47 -10.65 -1.36
CA THR A 109 -13.28 -11.89 -1.33
C THR A 109 -12.45 -13.11 -1.72
N ASP A 110 -12.93 -14.29 -1.33
CA ASP A 110 -12.26 -15.57 -1.63
C ASP A 110 -12.20 -15.86 -3.13
N LYS A 111 -13.23 -15.47 -3.88
CA LYS A 111 -13.25 -15.59 -5.34
C LYS A 111 -12.14 -14.76 -5.99
N GLN A 112 -11.95 -13.51 -5.55
CA GLN A 112 -10.88 -12.66 -6.08
C GLN A 112 -9.50 -13.22 -5.76
N LEU A 113 -9.33 -13.81 -4.57
CA LEU A 113 -8.09 -14.48 -4.19
C LEU A 113 -7.79 -15.67 -5.11
N GLN A 114 -8.80 -16.51 -5.40
CA GLN A 114 -8.66 -17.64 -6.32
C GLN A 114 -8.32 -17.23 -7.75
N GLU A 115 -8.78 -16.06 -8.19
CA GLU A 115 -8.52 -15.52 -9.53
C GLU A 115 -7.16 -14.80 -9.62
N ALA A 116 -6.57 -14.38 -8.49
CA ALA A 116 -5.42 -13.47 -8.44
C ALA A 116 -4.19 -13.98 -9.21
N ASP A 117 -3.85 -15.27 -9.08
CA ASP A 117 -2.68 -15.88 -9.74
C ASP A 117 -2.80 -15.91 -11.27
N SER A 118 -4.01 -15.75 -11.82
CA SER A 118 -4.23 -15.68 -13.27
C SER A 118 -4.09 -14.26 -13.84
N LEU A 119 -3.98 -13.26 -12.96
CA LEU A 119 -3.88 -11.85 -13.34
C LEU A 119 -2.43 -11.41 -13.47
N PRO A 120 -2.12 -10.41 -14.33
CA PRO A 120 -0.76 -9.95 -14.53
C PRO A 120 -0.31 -8.94 -13.46
N ILE A 121 -0.44 -9.31 -12.19
CA ILE A 121 -0.15 -8.50 -11.00
C ILE A 121 1.08 -9.03 -10.27
N ASP A 122 1.73 -8.16 -9.49
CA ASP A 122 3.00 -8.45 -8.80
C ASP A 122 2.82 -8.68 -7.29
N TYR A 123 1.72 -8.20 -6.72
CA TYR A 123 1.35 -8.44 -5.32
C TYR A 123 -0.15 -8.22 -5.08
N ILE A 124 -0.66 -8.74 -3.97
CA ILE A 124 -2.02 -8.50 -3.51
C ILE A 124 -2.06 -7.67 -2.23
N GLY A 125 -3.04 -6.78 -2.14
CA GLY A 125 -3.42 -6.08 -0.91
C GLY A 125 -4.61 -6.79 -0.27
N LEU A 126 -4.40 -7.53 0.82
CA LEU A 126 -5.49 -8.23 1.51
C LEU A 126 -6.25 -7.23 2.39
N SER A 127 -7.43 -6.80 1.93
CA SER A 127 -8.19 -5.69 2.52
C SER A 127 -9.62 -6.10 2.88
N ALA A 128 -10.15 -5.74 4.06
CA ALA A 128 -9.43 -5.31 5.25
C ALA A 128 -9.11 -6.53 6.15
N LEU A 129 -7.98 -6.52 6.84
CA LEU A 129 -7.70 -7.56 7.84
C LEU A 129 -8.67 -7.48 9.02
N PHE A 130 -8.85 -6.28 9.58
CA PHE A 130 -9.75 -6.04 10.71
C PHE A 130 -10.63 -4.81 10.45
N ALA A 131 -11.56 -4.55 11.37
CA ALA A 131 -12.39 -3.34 11.33
C ALA A 131 -11.51 -2.08 11.37
N THR A 132 -11.87 -1.09 10.55
CA THR A 132 -11.13 0.18 10.44
C THR A 132 -12.07 1.34 10.09
N PRO A 133 -11.84 2.54 10.62
CA PRO A 133 -12.62 3.72 10.26
C PRO A 133 -12.33 4.23 8.83
N THR A 134 -11.20 3.84 8.21
CA THR A 134 -10.76 4.37 6.90
C THR A 134 -11.59 3.84 5.72
N LYS A 135 -12.18 2.65 5.84
CA LYS A 135 -13.01 2.03 4.79
C LYS A 135 -14.20 1.32 5.42
N THR A 136 -15.39 1.87 5.25
CA THR A 136 -16.62 1.41 5.93
C THR A 136 -17.45 0.42 5.12
N ASN A 137 -17.24 0.34 3.79
CA ASN A 137 -17.99 -0.54 2.88
C ASN A 137 -17.36 -1.95 2.74
N LEU A 138 -16.93 -2.56 3.85
CA LEU A 138 -16.23 -3.84 3.82
C LEU A 138 -17.21 -5.01 3.85
N LYS A 139 -17.07 -5.94 2.89
CA LYS A 139 -17.90 -7.16 2.81
C LYS A 139 -17.39 -8.30 3.70
N LYS A 140 -16.10 -8.27 4.05
CA LYS A 140 -15.39 -9.30 4.83
C LYS A 140 -14.23 -8.67 5.60
N HIS A 141 -13.95 -9.23 6.78
CA HIS A 141 -12.68 -9.06 7.47
C HIS A 141 -11.93 -10.39 7.39
N TRP A 142 -10.68 -10.34 6.96
CA TRP A 142 -9.89 -11.56 6.76
C TRP A 142 -9.41 -12.16 8.08
N GLY A 143 -9.02 -11.32 9.04
CA GLY A 143 -8.41 -11.76 10.30
C GLY A 143 -7.18 -12.65 10.06
N TYR A 144 -6.76 -13.38 11.10
CA TYR A 144 -5.61 -14.27 11.02
C TYR A 144 -5.87 -15.50 10.14
N GLU A 145 -7.06 -16.08 10.23
CA GLU A 145 -7.46 -17.26 9.45
C GLU A 145 -7.46 -16.96 7.94
N GLY A 146 -7.95 -15.77 7.56
CA GLY A 146 -7.95 -15.33 6.17
C GLY A 146 -6.56 -15.06 5.63
N ILE A 147 -5.61 -14.62 6.46
CA ILE A 147 -4.19 -14.48 6.07
C ILE A 147 -3.59 -15.84 5.80
N GLN A 148 -3.77 -16.81 6.71
CA GLN A 148 -3.22 -18.16 6.53
C GLN A 148 -3.78 -18.82 5.26
N MET A 149 -5.10 -18.73 5.06
CA MET A 149 -5.74 -19.22 3.85
C MET A 149 -5.17 -18.56 2.59
N ALA A 150 -4.91 -17.24 2.61
CA ALA A 150 -4.31 -16.55 1.48
C ALA A 150 -2.88 -17.01 1.22
N LEU A 151 -2.05 -17.14 2.24
CA LEU A 151 -0.68 -17.66 2.14
C LEU A 151 -0.64 -19.09 1.57
N ASP A 152 -1.63 -19.92 1.90
CA ASP A 152 -1.73 -21.28 1.38
C ASP A 152 -2.25 -21.33 -0.07
N SER A 153 -2.91 -20.27 -0.54
CA SER A 153 -3.64 -20.26 -1.82
C SER A 153 -2.90 -19.59 -2.99
N THR A 154 -1.98 -18.66 -2.73
CA THR A 154 -1.26 -17.89 -3.77
C THR A 154 0.23 -17.85 -3.52
N LYS A 155 1.01 -17.73 -4.60
CA LYS A 155 2.45 -17.45 -4.54
C LYS A 155 2.79 -15.97 -4.61
N LEU A 156 1.80 -15.11 -4.84
CA LEU A 156 2.00 -13.67 -4.91
C LEU A 156 2.36 -13.13 -3.51
N PRO A 157 3.25 -12.13 -3.42
CA PRO A 157 3.45 -11.37 -2.20
C PRO A 157 2.13 -10.79 -1.68
N ILE A 158 1.93 -10.88 -0.37
CA ILE A 158 0.71 -10.46 0.31
C ILE A 158 1.05 -9.30 1.25
N VAL A 159 0.39 -8.16 1.03
CA VAL A 159 0.41 -7.03 1.96
C VAL A 159 -0.94 -6.95 2.65
N GLY A 160 -0.96 -7.07 3.98
CA GLY A 160 -2.15 -6.85 4.78
C GLY A 160 -2.45 -5.37 4.96
N ILE A 161 -3.72 -4.97 4.90
CA ILE A 161 -4.12 -3.59 5.20
C ILE A 161 -5.45 -3.57 5.97
N GLY A 162 -5.63 -2.54 6.81
CA GLY A 162 -6.89 -2.24 7.48
C GLY A 162 -6.98 -2.83 8.89
N GLY A 163 -7.10 -1.93 9.88
CA GLY A 163 -7.23 -2.28 11.30
C GLY A 163 -5.94 -2.82 11.94
N ILE A 164 -4.79 -2.52 11.33
CA ILE A 164 -3.46 -2.89 11.84
C ILE A 164 -2.99 -1.83 12.84
N ASN A 165 -2.42 -2.27 13.96
CA ASN A 165 -1.85 -1.42 15.01
C ASN A 165 -0.79 -2.19 15.81
N GLU A 166 -0.09 -1.51 16.71
CA GLU A 166 0.98 -2.08 17.53
C GLU A 166 0.61 -3.35 18.30
N SER A 167 -0.66 -3.53 18.70
CA SER A 167 -1.09 -4.71 19.45
C SER A 167 -1.22 -5.97 18.59
N ASN A 168 -1.39 -5.83 17.26
CA ASN A 168 -1.57 -6.97 16.36
C ASN A 168 -0.43 -7.19 15.37
N ILE A 169 0.47 -6.21 15.15
CA ILE A 169 1.62 -6.37 14.25
C ILE A 169 2.47 -7.61 14.57
N PRO A 170 2.86 -7.90 15.83
CA PRO A 170 3.69 -9.07 16.12
C PRO A 170 3.05 -10.38 15.66
N LEU A 171 1.77 -10.59 16.00
CA LEU A 171 1.01 -11.78 15.62
C LEU A 171 0.80 -11.87 14.10
N LEU A 172 0.57 -10.74 13.43
CA LEU A 172 0.46 -10.70 11.98
C LEU A 172 1.77 -11.13 11.31
N THR A 173 2.92 -10.66 11.80
CA THR A 173 4.21 -11.07 11.23
C THR A 173 4.54 -12.53 11.47
N GLU A 174 4.10 -13.11 12.59
CA GLU A 174 4.27 -14.54 12.88
C GLU A 174 3.49 -15.45 11.91
N THR A 175 2.48 -14.93 11.20
CA THR A 175 1.80 -15.69 10.12
C THR A 175 2.69 -15.92 8.90
N GLY A 176 3.77 -15.15 8.73
CA GLY A 176 4.58 -15.17 7.52
C GLY A 176 4.07 -14.25 6.40
N ILE A 177 3.11 -13.35 6.69
CA ILE A 177 2.67 -12.33 5.74
C ILE A 177 3.85 -11.48 5.26
N HIS A 178 3.89 -11.17 3.96
CA HIS A 178 5.05 -10.53 3.34
C HIS A 178 5.19 -9.04 3.70
N GLY A 179 4.11 -8.40 4.12
CA GLY A 179 4.12 -6.97 4.40
C GLY A 179 2.86 -6.47 5.06
N LEU A 180 2.96 -5.30 5.69
CA LEU A 180 1.83 -4.60 6.30
C LEU A 180 1.78 -3.16 5.79
N ALA A 181 0.59 -2.74 5.34
CA ALA A 181 0.33 -1.38 4.93
C ALA A 181 -0.36 -0.57 6.04
N LEU A 182 0.17 0.62 6.30
CA LEU A 182 -0.25 1.50 7.39
C LEU A 182 -0.53 2.91 6.83
N VAL A 183 -1.55 3.56 7.41
CA VAL A 183 -1.96 4.92 7.05
C VAL A 183 -1.77 5.83 8.26
N SER A 184 -2.77 5.87 9.15
CA SER A 184 -2.85 6.81 10.28
C SER A 184 -1.74 6.62 11.31
N ALA A 185 -1.32 5.37 11.56
CA ALA A 185 -0.26 5.06 12.52
C ALA A 185 1.08 5.76 12.20
N ILE A 186 1.31 6.14 10.94
CA ILE A 186 2.49 6.88 10.51
C ILE A 186 2.10 8.33 10.14
N CYS A 187 1.04 8.51 9.35
CA CYS A 187 0.64 9.83 8.86
C CYS A 187 0.24 10.80 9.97
N HIS A 188 -0.34 10.30 11.07
CA HIS A 188 -0.85 11.12 12.17
C HIS A 188 0.04 11.09 13.42
N ALA A 189 1.23 10.49 13.32
CA ALA A 189 2.19 10.48 14.41
C ALA A 189 2.87 11.85 14.57
N GLU A 190 3.15 12.24 15.81
CA GLU A 190 3.91 13.47 16.10
C GLU A 190 5.34 13.41 15.54
N ASP A 191 6.00 12.24 15.62
CA ASP A 191 7.24 11.94 14.92
C ASP A 191 7.07 10.70 14.02
N PRO A 192 6.80 10.88 12.71
CA PRO A 192 6.61 9.77 11.79
C PRO A 192 7.82 8.84 11.68
N LYS A 193 9.04 9.35 11.92
CA LYS A 193 10.25 8.51 11.91
C LYS A 193 10.25 7.55 13.10
N ALA A 194 10.08 8.07 14.31
CA ALA A 194 10.06 7.27 15.53
C ALA A 194 8.90 6.26 15.51
N ALA A 195 7.72 6.67 15.02
CA ALA A 195 6.60 5.76 14.83
C ALA A 195 6.94 4.64 13.84
N THR A 196 7.58 4.96 12.72
CA THR A 196 8.01 3.95 11.73
C THR A 196 9.04 2.98 12.32
N GLU A 197 10.07 3.48 13.00
CA GLU A 197 11.09 2.64 13.66
C GLU A 197 10.47 1.70 14.69
N TYR A 198 9.54 2.22 15.50
CA TYR A 198 8.79 1.43 16.46
C TYR A 198 7.95 0.34 15.78
N LEU A 199 7.12 0.69 14.79
CA LEU A 199 6.30 -0.27 14.06
C LEU A 199 7.15 -1.35 13.38
N LEU A 200 8.29 -0.98 12.81
CA LEU A 200 9.23 -1.92 12.21
C LEU A 200 9.87 -2.84 13.25
N SER A 201 10.14 -2.36 14.46
CA SER A 201 10.68 -3.18 15.57
C SER A 201 9.72 -4.27 16.04
N LEU A 202 8.42 -4.09 15.80
CA LEU A 202 7.38 -5.10 16.06
C LEU A 202 7.30 -6.17 14.95
N MET A 203 7.91 -5.93 13.78
CA MET A 203 7.90 -6.84 12.64
C MET A 203 9.13 -7.74 12.64
N LYS A 204 8.98 -8.93 13.23
CA LYS A 204 10.03 -9.96 13.27
C LYS A 204 10.37 -10.47 11.87
#